data_AF-A0A962QHQ8-F1
#
_entry.id   AF-A0A962QHQ8-F1
#
_cell.length_a   1.000
_cell.length_b   1.000
_cell.length_c   1.000
_cell.angle_alpha   90.00
_cell.angle_beta   90.00
_cell.angle_gamma   90.00
#
_symmetry.space_group_name_H-M   'P 1'
#
loop_
_entity.id
_entity.type
_entity.pdbx_description
1 polymer ?
#
loop_
_entity_poly.entity_id
_entity_poly.type
_entity_poly.pdbx_seq_one_letter_code
_entity_poly.pdbx_strand_id
1 'polypeptide(L)' 'RAEYAIVVRSDMKGQRLGWKLLDKMIHYCRARGTRYIVGQILLENRRMLGMVQKMGFTRQDITADGVAEVSLKL' A
#
# COMPACT_ATOMS: atom_id res chain seq x y z
N ARG A 1 -8.85 8.29 -8.65
CA ARG A 1 -7.88 7.24 -8.27
C ARG A 1 -6.64 7.97 -7.77
N ALA A 2 -6.02 7.53 -6.70
CA ALA A 2 -4.81 8.12 -6.15
C ALA A 2 -3.71 7.06 -6.05
N GLU A 3 -2.47 7.48 -6.27
CA GLU A 3 -1.28 6.65 -6.07
C GLU A 3 -0.61 7.03 -4.75
N TYR A 4 0.12 6.09 -4.16
CA TYR A 4 0.85 6.32 -2.92
C TYR A 4 2.25 5.71 -2.96
N ALA A 5 3.16 6.33 -2.23
CA ALA A 5 4.48 5.80 -1.95
C ALA A 5 4.82 6.03 -0.48
N ILE A 6 5.38 5.02 0.18
CA ILE A 6 5.83 5.10 1.58
C ILE A 6 7.26 4.58 1.65
N VAL A 7 8.13 5.38 2.25
CA VAL A 7 9.50 4.98 2.58
C VAL A 7 9.67 5.05 4.09
N VAL A 8 10.19 3.98 4.68
CA VAL A 8 10.53 3.92 6.11
C VAL A 8 12.01 3.57 6.19
N ARG A 9 12.78 4.37 6.93
CA ARG A 9 14.19 4.11 7.18
C ARG A 9 14.38 2.72 7.79
N SER A 10 15.48 2.05 7.43
CA SER A 10 15.70 0.65 7.81
C SER A 10 15.77 0.42 9.33
N ASP A 11 16.33 1.36 10.07
CA ASP A 11 16.41 1.38 11.54
C ASP A 11 15.06 1.57 12.23
N MET A 12 14.06 2.05 11.50
CA MET A 12 12.70 2.28 12.01
C MET A 12 11.69 1.21 11.56
N LYS A 13 12.13 0.19 10.83
CA LYS A 13 11.31 -0.98 10.49
C LYS A 13 10.95 -1.75 11.76
N GLY A 14 9.88 -2.54 11.74
CA GLY A 14 9.40 -3.26 12.95
C GLY A 14 8.34 -2.49 13.75
N GLN A 15 8.35 -1.17 13.71
CA GLN A 15 7.53 -0.31 14.58
C GLN A 15 6.14 0.05 14.02
N ARG A 16 5.66 -0.69 13.02
CA ARG A 16 4.36 -0.46 12.34
C ARG A 16 4.20 0.94 11.71
N LEU A 17 5.27 1.68 11.47
CA LEU A 17 5.21 3.02 10.86
C LEU A 17 4.56 3.01 9.46
N GLY A 18 4.95 2.07 8.60
CA GLY A 18 4.32 1.94 7.28
C GLY A 18 2.80 1.72 7.36
N TRP A 19 2.34 1.00 8.40
CA TRP A 19 0.91 0.80 8.64
C TRP A 19 0.25 2.11 9.03
N LYS A 20 0.78 2.81 10.04
CA LYS A 20 0.21 4.08 10.51
C LYS A 20 0.18 5.14 9.38
N LEU A 21 1.20 5.19 8.55
CA LEU A 21 1.28 6.11 7.42
C LEU A 21 0.25 5.77 6.35
N LEU A 22 0.12 4.49 5.95
CA LEU A 22 -0.86 4.09 4.95
C LEU A 22 -2.30 4.28 5.46
N ASP A 23 -2.56 3.95 6.73
CA ASP A 23 -3.86 4.16 7.38
C ASP A 23 -4.25 5.65 7.40
N LYS A 24 -3.31 6.54 7.75
CA LYS A 24 -3.52 7.99 7.68
C LYS A 24 -3.85 8.44 6.25
N MET A 25 -3.14 7.93 5.24
CA MET A 25 -3.42 8.27 3.84
C MET A 25 -4.80 7.78 3.38
N ILE A 26 -5.20 6.57 3.78
CA ILE A 26 -6.54 6.03 3.50
C ILE A 26 -7.62 6.97 4.05
N HIS A 27 -7.51 7.38 5.32
CA HIS A 27 -8.45 8.32 5.94
C HIS A 27 -8.48 9.68 5.21
N TYR A 28 -7.31 10.22 4.88
CA TYR A 28 -7.21 11.48 4.12
C TYR A 28 -7.89 11.38 2.75
N CYS A 29 -7.62 10.31 2.00
CA CYS A 29 -8.21 10.09 0.68
C CYS A 29 -9.73 9.90 0.74
N ARG A 30 -10.25 9.19 1.76
CA ARG A 30 -11.70 9.07 2.00
C ARG A 30 -12.36 10.43 2.24
N ALA A 31 -11.77 11.25 3.12
CA ALA A 31 -12.28 12.58 3.43
C ALA A 31 -12.31 13.52 2.19
N ARG A 32 -11.44 13.27 1.21
CA ARG A 32 -11.38 14.00 -0.06
C ARG A 32 -12.30 13.44 -1.16
N GLY A 33 -13.05 12.37 -0.89
CA GLY A 33 -13.89 11.70 -1.90
C GLY A 33 -13.11 10.88 -2.94
N THR A 34 -11.87 10.48 -2.62
CA THR A 34 -11.10 9.59 -3.49
C THR A 34 -11.73 8.21 -3.51
N ARG A 35 -12.05 7.68 -4.71
CA ARG A 35 -12.73 6.37 -4.84
C ARG A 35 -11.82 5.15 -4.76
N TYR A 36 -10.54 5.31 -5.11
CA TYR A 36 -9.58 4.21 -5.19
C TYR A 36 -8.17 4.69 -4.85
N ILE A 37 -7.45 3.91 -4.05
CA ILE A 37 -6.00 4.00 -3.87
C ILE A 37 -5.35 2.83 -4.60
N VAL A 38 -4.27 3.09 -5.32
CA VAL A 38 -3.49 2.05 -5.98
C VAL A 38 -2.00 2.19 -5.70
N GLY A 39 -1.26 1.10 -5.83
CA GLY A 39 0.18 1.10 -5.70
C GLY A 39 0.82 -0.12 -6.35
N GLN A 40 2.13 -0.04 -6.50
CA GLN A 40 2.96 -1.09 -7.09
C GLN A 40 3.97 -1.57 -6.04
N ILE A 41 4.11 -2.88 -5.88
CA ILE A 41 4.94 -3.49 -4.85
C ILE A 41 5.74 -4.64 -5.46
N LEU A 42 7.06 -4.62 -5.31
CA LEU A 42 7.92 -5.75 -5.69
C LEU A 42 7.49 -7.03 -4.97
N LEU A 43 7.45 -8.16 -5.69
CA LEU A 43 7.04 -9.46 -5.13
C LEU A 43 7.89 -9.91 -3.93
N GLU A 44 9.15 -9.51 -3.92
CA GLU A 44 10.11 -9.78 -2.86
C GLU A 44 9.78 -9.03 -1.57
N ASN A 45 9.06 -7.91 -1.66
CA ASN A 45 8.62 -7.13 -0.50
C ASN A 45 7.41 -7.78 0.18
N ARG A 46 7.58 -9.01 0.67
CA ARG A 46 6.57 -9.82 1.35
C ARG A 46 5.95 -9.08 2.53
N ARG A 47 6.73 -8.24 3.22
CA ARG A 47 6.26 -7.42 4.34
C ARG A 47 5.23 -6.38 3.89
N MET A 48 5.50 -5.65 2.81
CA MET A 48 4.56 -4.68 2.26
C MET A 48 3.32 -5.37 1.70
N LEU A 49 3.49 -6.47 0.95
CA LEU A 49 2.38 -7.26 0.42
C LEU A 49 1.44 -7.76 1.52
N GLY A 50 1.99 -8.35 2.58
CA GLY A 50 1.18 -8.81 3.72
C GLY A 50 0.52 -7.67 4.48
N MET A 51 1.15 -6.49 4.54
CA MET A 51 0.55 -5.31 5.17
C MET A 51 -0.65 -4.80 4.38
N VAL A 52 -0.53 -4.60 3.07
CA VAL A 52 -1.64 -4.08 2.25
C VAL A 52 -2.79 -5.07 2.17
N GLN A 53 -2.50 -6.37 2.11
CA GLN A 53 -3.54 -7.41 2.15
C GLN A 53 -4.35 -7.34 3.45
N LYS A 54 -3.69 -7.18 4.61
CA LYS A 54 -4.36 -7.01 5.91
C LYS A 54 -5.17 -5.70 6.01
N MET A 55 -4.86 -4.71 5.17
CA MET A 55 -5.62 -3.45 5.08
C MET A 55 -6.75 -3.51 4.05
N GLY A 56 -6.99 -4.67 3.42
CA GLY A 56 -8.08 -4.86 2.46
C GLY A 56 -7.74 -4.47 1.02
N PHE A 57 -6.46 -4.22 0.70
CA PHE A 57 -6.07 -4.09 -0.70
C PHE A 57 -6.23 -5.44 -1.41
N THR A 58 -6.77 -5.40 -2.62
CA THR A 58 -6.78 -6.52 -3.55
C THR A 58 -5.57 -6.42 -4.46
N ARG A 59 -4.94 -7.57 -4.71
CA ARG A 59 -3.88 -7.70 -5.72
C ARG A 59 -4.55 -8.01 -7.05
N GLN A 60 -4.28 -7.22 -8.08
CA GLN A 60 -4.88 -7.41 -9.40
C GLN A 60 -3.92 -8.20 -10.30
N ASP A 61 -2.75 -7.62 -10.60
CA ASP A 61 -1.85 -8.17 -11.63
C ASP A 61 -0.43 -8.38 -11.11
N ILE A 62 0.29 -9.28 -11.79
CA ILE A 62 1.73 -9.49 -11.63
C ILE A 62 2.38 -9.15 -12.96
N THR A 63 3.23 -8.13 -12.99
CA THR A 63 3.99 -7.80 -14.19
C THR A 63 5.11 -8.83 -14.41
N ALA A 64 5.61 -8.91 -15.65
CA ALA A 64 6.77 -9.76 -15.98
C ALA A 64 8.00 -9.45 -15.12
N ASP A 65 8.12 -8.19 -14.66
CA ASP A 65 9.24 -7.70 -13.85
C ASP A 65 9.09 -7.97 -12.34
N GLY A 66 8.13 -8.80 -11.94
CA GLY A 66 7.95 -9.15 -10.53
C GLY A 66 7.40 -7.99 -9.69
N VAL A 67 6.54 -7.16 -10.26
CA VAL A 67 5.77 -6.12 -9.56
C VAL A 67 4.33 -6.58 -9.42
N ALA A 68 3.76 -6.47 -8.22
CA ALA A 68 2.34 -6.65 -7.97
C ALA A 68 1.62 -5.30 -7.94
N GLU A 69 0.58 -5.16 -8.75
CA GLU A 69 -0.37 -4.05 -8.62
C GLU A 69 -1.40 -4.35 -7.54
N VAL A 70 -1.61 -3.39 -6.65
CA VAL A 70 -2.59 -3.47 -5.57
C VAL A 70 -3.55 -2.30 -5.61
N SER A 71 -4.80 -2.56 -5.25
CA SER A 71 -5.87 -1.55 -5.23
C SER A 71 -6.73 -1.68 -3.99
N LEU A 72 -7.15 -0.54 -3.43
CA LEU A 72 -8.15 -0.46 -2.38
C LEU A 72 -9.28 0.45 -2.86
N LYS A 73 -10.50 -0.07 -2.89
CA LYS A 73 -11.71 0.75 -3.01
C LYS A 73 -11.98 1.42 -1.67
N LEU A 74 -12.10 2.74 -1.67
CA LEU A 74 -12.21 3.56 -0.46
C LEU A 74 -13.64 3.78 0.00
#